data_AF-A0A7L5JSJ3-F1
#
_entry.id   AF-A0A7L5JSJ3-F1
#
_cell.length_a   1.000
_cell.length_b   1.000
_cell.length_c   1.000
_cell.angle_alpha   90.00
_cell.angle_beta   90.00
_cell.angle_gamma   90.00
#
_symmetry.space_group_name_H-M   'P 1'
#
loop_
_entity.id
_entity.type
_entity.pdbx_description
1 polymer ?
#
loop_
_entity_poly.entity_id
_entity_poly.type
_entity_poly.pdbx_seq_one_letter_code
_entity_poly.pdbx_strand_id
1 'polypeptide(L)'
;MSDLENHFGDDASLDEETNQDILSFLIKNSAETSTMEASWNFINSIGNKDIIALSKTEYWKKRHKDIPKNVFKNEKIKSVANCKACHSDIEKGLIEDENIKDISDFM
;
A
#
# COMPACT_ATOMS: atom_id res chain seq x y z
N MET A 1 -6.93 -10.33 7.13
CA MET A 1 -6.63 -11.32 8.19
C MET A 1 -7.76 -12.31 8.40
N SER A 2 -9.03 -11.94 8.19
CA SER A 2 -10.19 -12.82 8.36
C SER A 2 -10.56 -13.69 7.15
N ASP A 3 -9.86 -13.53 6.01
CA ASP A 3 -10.18 -14.16 4.72
C ASP A 3 -8.89 -14.28 3.88
N LEU A 4 -7.85 -14.89 4.45
CA LEU A 4 -6.53 -14.96 3.81
C LEU A 4 -6.45 -16.05 2.73
N GLU A 5 -7.32 -17.05 2.79
CA GLU A 5 -7.50 -18.06 1.76
C GLU A 5 -7.99 -17.45 0.43
N ASN A 6 -8.59 -16.26 0.46
CA ASN A 6 -9.06 -15.50 -0.70
C ASN A 6 -8.29 -14.18 -0.88
N HIS A 7 -6.97 -14.18 -0.69
CA HIS A 7 -6.14 -12.98 -0.69
C HIS A 7 -5.73 -12.54 -2.11
N PHE A 8 -6.59 -11.76 -2.77
CA PHE A 8 -6.35 -11.19 -4.11
C PHE A 8 -6.07 -12.25 -5.21
N GLY A 9 -6.69 -13.42 -5.08
CA GLY A 9 -6.54 -14.53 -6.03
C GLY A 9 -5.39 -15.48 -5.70
N ASP A 10 -4.76 -15.31 -4.54
CA ASP A 10 -3.81 -16.26 -3.95
C ASP A 10 -4.32 -16.74 -2.58
N ASP A 11 -3.79 -17.86 -2.12
CA ASP A 11 -4.04 -18.39 -0.78
C ASP A 11 -2.88 -17.98 0.13
N ALA A 12 -3.15 -17.00 1.00
CA ALA A 12 -2.20 -16.49 2.00
C ALA A 12 -2.54 -17.01 3.41
N SER A 13 -3.24 -18.13 3.52
CA SER A 13 -3.63 -18.71 4.81
C SER A 13 -2.43 -18.99 5.71
N LEU A 14 -2.67 -18.83 7.00
CA LEU A 14 -1.69 -18.99 8.07
C LEU A 14 -2.35 -19.82 9.18
N ASP A 15 -1.54 -20.44 10.04
CA ASP A 15 -2.08 -21.03 11.26
C ASP A 15 -2.67 -19.94 12.18
N GLU A 16 -3.57 -20.35 13.07
CA GLU A 16 -4.35 -19.43 13.89
C GLU A 16 -3.46 -18.57 14.81
N GLU A 17 -2.42 -19.14 15.40
CA GLU A 17 -1.52 -18.40 16.31
C GLU A 17 -0.79 -17.29 15.55
N THR A 18 -0.20 -17.63 14.40
CA THR A 18 0.46 -16.64 13.54
C THR A 18 -0.51 -15.58 13.02
N ASN A 19 -1.74 -15.96 12.65
CA ASN A 19 -2.76 -15.01 12.18
C ASN A 19 -3.10 -13.98 13.26
N GLN A 20 -3.36 -14.43 14.49
CA GLN A 20 -3.72 -13.56 15.61
C GLN A 20 -2.58 -12.62 16.01
N ASP A 21 -1.34 -13.10 16.00
CA ASP A 21 -0.16 -12.29 16.29
C ASP A 21 0.02 -11.16 15.26
N ILE A 22 -0.09 -11.49 13.97
CA ILE A 22 -0.03 -10.50 12.88
C ILE A 22 -1.19 -9.52 12.97
N LEU A 23 -2.41 -9.99 13.19
CA LEU A 23 -3.60 -9.14 13.32
C LEU A 23 -3.44 -8.15 14.48
N SER A 24 -2.99 -8.64 15.63
CA SER A 24 -2.74 -7.81 16.82
C SER A 24 -1.67 -6.75 16.55
N PHE A 25 -0.59 -7.12 15.87
CA PHE A 25 0.46 -6.19 15.45
C PHE A 25 -0.08 -5.12 14.49
N LEU A 26 -0.85 -5.51 13.47
CA LEU A 26 -1.40 -4.59 12.48
C LEU A 26 -2.40 -3.60 13.08
N ILE A 27 -3.30 -4.05 13.97
CA ILE A 27 -4.25 -3.17 14.66
C ILE A 27 -3.51 -2.17 15.56
N LYS A 28 -2.54 -2.66 16.34
CA LYS A 28 -1.78 -1.83 17.28
C LYS A 28 -0.96 -0.73 16.60
N ASN A 29 -0.46 -0.99 15.38
CA ASN A 29 0.36 -0.06 14.61
C ASN A 29 -0.38 0.49 13.38
N SER A 30 -1.71 0.48 13.43
CA SER A 30 -2.57 0.94 12.36
C SER A 30 -2.41 2.45 12.13
N ALA A 31 -3.00 2.94 11.04
CA ALA A 31 -2.95 4.36 10.73
C ALA A 31 -3.61 5.20 11.83
N GLU A 32 -4.59 4.65 12.58
CA GLU A 32 -5.32 5.36 13.63
C GLU A 32 -4.43 5.74 14.82
N THR A 33 -3.34 5.00 15.01
CA THR A 33 -2.38 5.21 16.10
C THR A 33 -1.10 5.90 15.64
N SER A 34 -0.96 6.18 14.34
CA SER A 34 0.26 6.73 13.74
C SER A 34 0.25 8.26 13.74
N THR A 35 1.41 8.87 13.96
CA THR A 35 1.61 10.33 13.84
C THR A 35 2.11 10.76 12.46
N MET A 36 2.25 9.82 11.52
CA MET A 36 2.75 10.13 10.18
C MET A 36 1.68 10.82 9.33
N GLU A 37 2.10 11.82 8.55
CA GLU A 37 1.21 12.57 7.68
C GLU A 37 0.47 11.67 6.68
N ALA A 38 1.17 10.70 6.08
CA ALA A 38 0.57 9.75 5.15
C ALA A 38 -0.55 8.94 5.81
N SER A 39 -0.34 8.41 7.01
CA SER A 39 -1.33 7.65 7.77
C SER A 39 -2.59 8.47 8.01
N TRP A 40 -2.43 9.71 8.46
CA TRP A 40 -3.54 10.64 8.67
C TRP A 40 -4.31 10.92 7.37
N ASN A 41 -3.59 11.17 6.27
CA ASN A 41 -4.20 11.41 4.96
C ASN A 41 -4.95 10.18 4.42
N PHE A 42 -4.40 8.98 4.61
CA PHE A 42 -5.05 7.73 4.20
C PHE A 42 -6.38 7.55 4.93
N ILE A 43 -6.41 7.61 6.26
CA ILE A 43 -7.63 7.45 7.05
C ILE A 43 -8.70 8.45 6.64
N ASN A 44 -8.34 9.74 6.54
CA ASN A 44 -9.31 10.78 6.18
C ASN A 44 -9.85 10.61 4.76
N SER A 45 -9.14 9.91 3.88
CA SER A 45 -9.60 9.63 2.52
C SER A 45 -10.51 8.40 2.40
N ILE A 46 -10.51 7.51 3.40
CA ILE A 46 -11.30 6.27 3.39
C ILE A 46 -12.71 6.53 3.92
N GLY A 47 -12.85 7.33 4.98
CA GLY A 47 -14.13 7.56 5.66
C GLY A 47 -14.70 6.26 6.24
N ASN A 48 -16.01 6.01 6.06
CA ASN A 48 -16.68 4.79 6.55
C ASN A 48 -16.66 3.62 5.54
N LYS A 49 -15.78 3.66 4.54
CA LYS A 49 -15.69 2.61 3.52
C LYS A 49 -14.75 1.52 3.99
N ASP A 50 -15.14 0.27 3.76
CA ASP A 50 -14.21 -0.84 3.88
C ASP A 50 -13.36 -0.94 2.61
N ILE A 51 -12.07 -0.61 2.73
CA ILE A 51 -11.11 -0.63 1.62
C ILE A 51 -9.96 -1.55 2.00
N ILE A 52 -9.88 -2.70 1.32
CA ILE A 52 -8.87 -3.73 1.57
C ILE A 52 -7.55 -3.53 0.80
N ALA A 53 -7.46 -2.50 -0.06
CA ALA A 53 -6.26 -2.20 -0.85
C ALA A 53 -5.93 -0.71 -0.85
N LEU A 54 -4.72 -0.34 -0.41
CA LEU A 54 -4.25 1.05 -0.33
C LEU A 54 -4.38 1.81 -1.65
N SER A 55 -4.10 1.15 -2.77
CA SER A 55 -4.18 1.75 -4.12
C SER A 55 -5.61 2.14 -4.55
N LYS A 56 -6.64 1.69 -3.81
CA LYS A 56 -8.03 2.04 -4.06
C LYS A 56 -8.52 3.24 -3.24
N THR A 57 -7.74 3.71 -2.28
CA THR A 57 -8.04 4.92 -1.50
C THR A 57 -7.96 6.18 -2.37
N GLU A 58 -8.75 7.20 -2.03
CA GLU A 58 -8.72 8.46 -2.78
C GLU A 58 -7.40 9.23 -2.60
N TYR A 59 -6.78 9.13 -1.43
CA TYR A 59 -5.46 9.73 -1.20
C TYR A 59 -4.41 9.14 -2.15
N TRP A 60 -4.32 7.81 -2.27
CA TRP A 60 -3.38 7.17 -3.19
C TRP A 60 -3.63 7.59 -4.63
N LYS A 61 -4.90 7.54 -5.09
CA LYS A 61 -5.28 7.94 -6.45
C LYS A 61 -4.90 9.37 -6.75
N LYS A 62 -5.13 10.30 -5.80
CA LYS A 62 -4.80 11.71 -5.94
C LYS A 62 -3.28 11.93 -6.01
N ARG A 63 -2.50 11.22 -5.18
CA ARG A 63 -1.03 11.35 -5.15
C ARG A 63 -0.35 10.78 -6.39
N HIS A 64 -0.95 9.79 -7.04
CA HIS A 64 -0.41 9.12 -8.23
C HIS A 64 -1.16 9.48 -9.52
N LYS A 65 -2.06 10.49 -9.51
CA LYS A 65 -2.96 10.81 -10.63
C LYS A 65 -2.22 11.21 -11.91
N ASP A 66 -1.03 11.80 -11.77
CA ASP A 66 -0.24 12.34 -12.87
C ASP A 66 0.69 11.27 -13.49
N ILE A 67 0.68 10.04 -12.96
CA ILE A 67 1.45 8.92 -13.49
C ILE A 67 0.66 8.25 -14.62
N PRO A 68 1.20 8.16 -15.86
CA PRO A 68 0.53 7.49 -16.96
C PRO A 68 0.21 6.01 -16.64
N LYS A 69 -1.01 5.57 -16.93
CA LYS A 69 -1.46 4.21 -16.55
C LYS A 69 -0.64 3.07 -17.17
N ASN A 70 0.01 3.31 -18.32
CA ASN A 70 0.88 2.34 -18.96
C ASN A 70 2.19 2.09 -18.18
N VAL A 71 2.66 3.07 -17.39
CA VAL A 71 3.84 2.90 -16.53
C VAL A 71 3.64 1.74 -15.56
N PHE A 72 2.45 1.60 -14.98
CA PHE A 72 2.13 0.47 -14.09
C PHE A 72 2.08 -0.89 -14.79
N LYS A 73 2.08 -0.93 -16.13
CA LYS A 73 2.18 -2.16 -16.93
C LYS A 73 3.62 -2.50 -17.31
N ASN A 74 4.59 -1.61 -17.05
CA ASN A 74 6.01 -1.88 -17.28
C ASN A 74 6.45 -3.15 -16.54
N GLU A 75 7.28 -3.99 -17.15
CA GLU A 75 7.71 -5.27 -16.58
C GLU A 75 8.43 -5.15 -15.24
N LYS A 76 9.11 -4.01 -14.99
CA LYS A 76 9.79 -3.73 -13.71
C LYS A 76 8.80 -3.36 -12.60
N ILE A 77 7.64 -2.79 -12.93
CA ILE A 77 6.62 -2.35 -11.96
C ILE A 77 5.54 -3.40 -11.78
N LYS A 78 5.02 -3.96 -12.88
CA LYS A 78 3.96 -4.97 -13.00
C LYS A 78 2.57 -4.55 -12.51
N SER A 79 2.49 -3.81 -11.41
CA SER A 79 1.22 -3.32 -10.88
C SER A 79 1.38 -2.14 -9.93
N VAL A 80 0.26 -1.45 -9.67
CA VAL A 80 0.15 -0.40 -8.64
C VAL A 80 0.43 -0.88 -7.21
N ALA A 81 0.39 -2.20 -6.97
CA ALA A 81 0.65 -2.77 -5.65
C ALA A 81 2.15 -2.88 -5.33
N ASN A 82 3.03 -2.74 -6.33
CA ASN A 82 4.48 -2.86 -6.17
C ASN A 82 5.12 -1.51 -5.83
N CYS A 83 4.85 -1.01 -4.61
CA CYS A 83 5.33 0.30 -4.15
C CYS A 83 6.86 0.43 -4.27
N LYS A 84 7.60 -0.63 -3.93
CA LYS A 84 9.07 -0.68 -3.91
C LYS A 84 9.69 -0.49 -5.30
N ALA A 85 8.96 -0.76 -6.38
CA ALA A 85 9.49 -0.56 -7.72
C ALA A 85 9.92 0.91 -7.94
N CYS A 86 9.12 1.86 -7.45
CA CYS A 86 9.37 3.31 -7.58
C CYS A 86 9.92 3.93 -6.28
N HIS A 87 9.41 3.51 -5.12
CA HIS A 87 9.82 4.01 -3.81
C HIS A 87 10.90 3.11 -3.19
N SER A 88 12.18 3.42 -3.44
CA SER A 88 13.29 2.53 -3.08
C SER A 88 13.39 2.20 -1.58
N ASP A 89 13.03 3.16 -0.72
CA ASP A 89 13.11 3.06 0.73
C ASP A 89 11.76 2.82 1.43
N ILE A 90 10.73 2.37 0.69
CA ILE A 90 9.37 2.18 1.24
C ILE A 90 9.32 1.25 2.46
N GLU A 91 10.19 0.24 2.52
CA GLU A 91 10.28 -0.71 3.64
C GLU A 91 10.77 -0.05 4.94
N LYS A 92 11.42 1.11 4.84
CA LYS A 92 11.81 1.94 5.98
C LYS A 92 10.74 2.98 6.34
N GLY A 93 9.62 3.01 5.62
CA GLY A 93 8.57 4.02 5.76
C GLY A 93 8.89 5.37 5.11
N LEU A 94 9.95 5.44 4.29
CA LEU A 94 10.37 6.67 3.62
C LEU A 94 9.68 6.79 2.25
N ILE A 95 9.00 7.92 2.04
CA ILE A 95 8.16 8.20 0.86
C ILE A 95 8.38 9.60 0.29
N GLU A 96 9.46 10.25 0.70
CA GLU A 96 9.84 11.60 0.26
C GLU A 96 10.17 11.59 -1.22
N ASP A 97 9.72 12.61 -1.95
CA ASP A 97 9.85 12.69 -3.42
C ASP A 97 11.30 12.56 -3.90
N GLU A 98 12.26 13.05 -3.12
CA GLU A 98 13.70 13.00 -3.41
C GLU A 98 14.26 11.57 -3.51
N ASN A 99 13.60 10.60 -2.85
CA ASN A 99 14.02 9.19 -2.83
C ASN A 99 13.19 8.30 -3.79
N ILE A 100 12.29 8.90 -4.57
CA ILE A 100 11.47 8.21 -5.58
C ILE A 100 12.19 8.22 -6.91
N LYS A 101 12.19 7.07 -7.60
CA LYS A 101 12.74 6.98 -8.96
C LYS A 101 11.96 7.83 -9.94
N ASP A 102 12.65 8.37 -10.93
CA ASP A 102 12.02 9.16 -11.98
C ASP A 102 11.12 8.26 -12.85
N ILE A 103 9.94 8.76 -13.23
CA ILE A 103 9.00 7.99 -14.06
C ILE A 103 9.62 7.66 -15.43
N SER A 104 10.53 8.49 -15.93
CA SER A 104 11.27 8.25 -17.17
C SER A 104 12.14 6.99 -17.14
N ASP A 105 12.48 6.45 -15.96
CA ASP A 105 13.16 5.15 -15.84
C ASP A 105 12.30 3.96 -16.29
N PHE A 106 10.99 4.19 -16.50
CA PHE A 106 9.98 3.18 -16.80
C PHE A 106 9.16 3.47 -18.06
N MET A 107 9.47 4.54 -18.79
CA MET A 107 8.88 4.85 -20.10
C MET A 107 9.70 4.22 -21.23
#